data_AF-A0A8S2SRV3-F1
#
_entry.id   AF-A0A8S2SRV3-F1
#
_cell.length_a   1.000
_cell.length_b   1.000
_cell.length_c   1.000
_cell.angle_alpha   90.00
_cell.angle_beta   90.00
_cell.angle_gamma   90.00
#
_symmetry.space_group_name_H-M   'P 1'
#
loop_
_entity.id
_entity.type
_entity.pdbx_description
1 polymer ?
#
loop_
_entity_poly.entity_id
_entity_poly.type
_entity_poly.pdbx_seq_one_letter_code
_entity_poly.pdbx_strand_id
1 'polypeptide(L)' 'RGNTALHECCLLGYDGIEPLKILLKNGGDVSWTNDRKETVIDVAVKANCPDLMQI' A
#
# COMPACT_ATOMS: atom_id res chain seq x y z
N ARG A 1 8.60 12.26 0.21
CA ARG A 1 7.58 12.99 -0.58
C ARG A 1 7.49 12.27 -1.90
N GLY A 2 6.38 11.55 -2.07
CA GLY A 2 6.18 10.49 -3.05
C GLY A 2 5.43 9.32 -2.42
N ASN A 3 5.20 8.26 -3.19
CA ASN A 3 4.67 7.01 -2.66
C ASN A 3 5.66 6.39 -1.67
N THR A 4 5.14 5.83 -0.58
CA THR A 4 5.93 4.93 0.29
C THR A 4 6.04 3.56 -0.36
N ALA A 5 6.93 2.71 0.15
CA ALA A 5 7.02 1.32 -0.32
C ALA A 5 5.68 0.58 -0.22
N LEU A 6 4.87 0.89 0.80
CA LEU A 6 3.52 0.34 0.94
C LEU A 6 2.59 0.80 -0.20
N HIS A 7 2.67 2.07 -0.62
CA HIS A 7 1.86 2.59 -1.74
C HIS A 7 2.26 1.92 -3.06
N GLU A 8 3.56 1.72 -3.28
CA GLU A 8 4.05 1.03 -4.50
C GLU A 8 3.56 -0.43 -4.54
N CYS A 9 3.50 -1.12 -3.41
CA CYS A 9 2.92 -2.47 -3.36
C CYS A 9 1.47 -2.49 -3.85
N CYS A 10 0.66 -1.47 -3.52
CA CYS A 10 -0.70 -1.38 -4.02
C CYS A 10 -0.80 -1.16 -5.53
N LEU A 11 0.21 -0.53 -6.14
CA LEU A 11 0.27 -0.31 -7.59
C LEU A 11 0.76 -1.55 -8.36
N LEU A 12 1.49 -2.45 -7.69
CA LEU A 12 1.96 -3.73 -8.25
C LEU A 12 0.87 -4.81 -8.29
N GLY A 13 -0.27 -4.60 -7.62
CA GLY A 13 -1.36 -5.57 -7.59
C GLY A 13 -0.97 -6.87 -6.88
N TYR A 14 -1.23 -8.02 -7.52
CA TYR A 14 -0.94 -9.34 -6.94
C TYR A 14 0.53 -9.52 -6.52
N ASP A 15 1.46 -9.00 -7.32
CA ASP A 15 2.91 -9.07 -7.03
C ASP A 15 3.30 -8.19 -5.81
N GLY A 16 2.43 -7.25 -5.43
CA GLY A 16 2.62 -6.39 -4.28
C GLY A 16 2.18 -6.98 -2.94
N ILE A 17 1.42 -8.09 -2.93
CA ILE A 17 0.83 -8.66 -1.70
C ILE A 17 1.91 -9.13 -0.72
N GLU A 18 2.87 -9.92 -1.20
CA GLU A 18 3.94 -10.45 -0.36
C GLU A 18 4.86 -9.35 0.21
N PRO A 19 5.38 -8.40 -0.60
CA PRO A 19 6.15 -7.30 -0.05
C PRO A 19 5.32 -6.40 0.88
N LEU A 20 4.01 -6.21 0.62
CA LEU A 20 3.14 -5.47 1.55
C LEU A 20 3.10 -6.15 2.92
N LYS A 21 2.86 -7.48 2.97
CA LYS A 21 2.84 -8.25 4.23
C LYS A 21 4.16 -8.15 4.99
N ILE A 22 5.29 -8.25 4.28
CA ILE A 22 6.62 -8.13 4.89
C ILE A 22 6.79 -6.73 5.49
N LEU A 23 6.41 -5.68 4.78
CA LEU A 23 6.53 -4.31 5.25
C LEU A 23 5.63 -4.05 6.46
N LEU A 24 4.37 -4.52 6.43
CA LEU A 24 3.44 -4.44 7.56
C LEU A 24 3.99 -5.16 8.80
N LYS A 25 4.51 -6.39 8.62
CA LYS A 25 5.11 -7.17 9.71
C LYS A 25 6.31 -6.47 10.35
N ASN A 26 7.07 -5.69 9.58
CA ASN A 26 8.21 -4.92 10.07
C ASN A 26 7.81 -3.55 10.66
N GLY A 27 6.51 -3.29 10.89
CA GLY A 27 6.04 -2.03 11.47
C GLY A 27 5.80 -0.93 10.44
N GLY A 28 5.51 -1.29 9.19
CA GLY A 28 5.13 -0.36 8.14
C GLY A 28 3.89 0.45 8.53
N ASP A 29 4.01 1.77 8.51
CA ASP A 29 2.93 2.68 8.88
C ASP A 29 1.99 2.96 7.69
N VAL A 30 0.77 2.45 7.78
CA VAL A 30 -0.28 2.62 6.76
C VAL A 30 -0.94 3.99 6.79
N SER A 31 -0.73 4.78 7.86
CA SER A 31 -1.33 6.10 8.03
C SER A 31 -0.58 7.19 7.26
N TRP A 32 0.65 6.90 6.81
CA TRP A 32 1.44 7.87 6.06
C TRP A 32 0.79 8.17 4.73
N THR A 33 0.78 9.45 4.38
CA THR A 33 0.24 9.92 3.12
C THR A 33 1.33 10.22 2.11
N ASN A 34 1.05 9.90 0.84
CA ASN A 34 1.88 10.32 -0.28
C ASN A 34 1.68 11.81 -0.61
N ASP A 35 2.31 12.30 -1.68
CA ASP A 35 2.21 13.72 -2.09
C ASP A 35 0.80 14.11 -2.57
N ARG A 36 -0.05 13.14 -2.91
CA ARG A 36 -1.47 13.33 -3.23
C ARG A 36 -2.36 13.33 -2.00
N LYS A 37 -1.78 13.26 -0.79
CA LYS A 37 -2.48 13.09 0.49
C LYS A 37 -3.28 11.79 0.57
N GLU A 38 -2.89 10.78 -0.19
CA GLU A 38 -3.49 9.45 -0.17
C GLU A 38 -2.73 8.58 0.81
N THR A 39 -3.47 7.82 1.63
CA THR A 39 -2.94 6.72 2.42
C THR A 39 -2.74 5.47 1.55
N VAL A 40 -2.13 4.42 2.12
CA VAL A 40 -1.99 3.16 1.41
C VAL A 40 -3.35 2.58 1.00
N ILE A 41 -4.36 2.76 1.84
CA ILE A 41 -5.72 2.26 1.62
C ILE A 41 -6.35 3.01 0.44
N ASP A 42 -6.19 4.33 0.38
CA ASP A 42 -6.71 5.14 -0.72
C ASP A 42 -6.14 4.67 -2.08
N VAL A 43 -4.85 4.35 -2.11
CA VAL A 43 -4.21 3.82 -3.33
C VAL A 43 -4.66 2.39 -3.63
N ALA A 44 -4.80 1.52 -2.64
CA ALA A 44 -5.31 0.15 -2.83
C ALA A 44 -6.73 0.14 -3.42
N VAL A 45 -7.59 1.05 -2.95
CA VAL A 45 -8.95 1.25 -3.48
C VAL A 45 -8.90 1.73 -4.93
N LYS A 46 -8.08 2.73 -5.25
CA LYS A 46 -7.94 3.25 -6.61
C LYS A 46 -7.35 2.25 -7.59
N ALA A 47 -6.42 1.42 -7.13
CA ALA A 47 -5.81 0.35 -7.93
C ALA A 47 -6.74 -0.86 -8.12
N ASN A 48 -7.95 -0.84 -7.57
CA ASN A 48 -8.91 -1.96 -7.58
C ASN A 48 -8.28 -3.28 -7.10
N CYS A 49 -7.55 -3.21 -5.99
CA CYS A 49 -6.83 -4.35 -5.42
C CYS A 49 -7.50 -4.78 -4.09
N PRO A 50 -8.63 -5.50 -4.13
CA PRO A 50 -9.37 -5.91 -2.93
C PRO A 50 -8.56 -6.87 -2.03
N ASP A 51 -7.65 -7.64 -2.62
CA ASP A 51 -6.77 -8.55 -1.86
C ASP A 51 -5.79 -7.80 -0.95
N LEU A 52 -5.41 -6.57 -1.31
CA LEU A 52 -4.56 -5.70 -0.50
C LEU A 52 -5.34 -4.97 0.60
N MET A 53 -6.68 -4.93 0.52
CA MET A 53 -7.54 -4.32 1.54
C MET A 53 -7.91 -5.27 2.68
N GLN A 54 -7.66 -6.58 2.52
CA GLN A 54 -8.04 -7.62 3.47
C GLN A 54 -6.89 -8.07 4.39
N ILE A 55 -5.73 -7.40 4.32
CA ILE A 55 -4.51 -7.78 5.07
C ILE A 55 -4.44 -7.06 6.41
#